data_AF-A0A8S2FFY2-F1
#
_entry.id   AF-A0A8S2FFY2-F1
#
_cell.length_a   1.000
_cell.length_b   1.000
_cell.length_c   1.000
_cell.angle_alpha   90.00
_cell.angle_beta   90.00
_cell.angle_gamma   90.00
#
_symmetry.space_group_name_H-M   'P 1'
#
loop_
_entity.id
_entity.type
_entity.pdbx_description
1 polymer ?
#
loop_
_entity_poly.entity_id
_entity_poly.type
_entity_poly.pdbx_seq_one_letter_code
_entity_poly.pdbx_strand_id
1 'polypeptide(L)'
;TRINELIQIGVNVISITFVQTEGHLSGIPRNQIRDLLLQIPHNIFKIYIAGGISTLDDLEYLWSFARVIPQLGSAIWKNNLTIGSIYTSMINFTDNGLVSAIIQDLNGPVKGLCYMNRESIEQTCEKRKLYRYSRKLGRVILKGETSGDVQHIIKISLDCDSDAMLITVDSDKPFCHTGNHSCFSLQTSVKANLATLAHHIKSQINKDTYTGRMQRNPQLALAKVMEEFWEVVTGHQDTQVSECSDLFVHLLMYLNGIGITTEDIFNELNARRWAPKGLIEQNKIPHETSNEIILGITVSKYTDKTDRFAENQLGIKIVRHLGRNMLVEGQIVDRDKFCKYFVNDENIKLSLVTSRPKDMAWLLASRRVTHVITFETVIKNFPKVYTIIHETVDPTHCLALICRKGACIEPQKWTHENKPLIAAEHVCHVTRFFEQMNIKPQTYHLDRIIGSSEGFLINTNKYLLSDAIVESGKTLEENDLEIWKVIIPKGELHIGLYGHYN
;
A
#
# COMPACT_ATOMS: atom_id res chain seq x y z
N THR A 1 -29.68 -37.68 -3.75
CA THR A 1 -28.98 -37.89 -5.05
C THR A 1 -28.08 -36.72 -5.41
N ARG A 2 -28.59 -35.49 -5.62
CA ARG A 2 -27.76 -34.32 -5.99
C ARG A 2 -26.70 -33.90 -4.97
N ILE A 3 -26.92 -34.15 -3.67
CA ILE A 3 -25.92 -33.83 -2.62
C ILE A 3 -24.60 -34.58 -2.85
N ASN A 4 -24.67 -35.83 -3.35
CA ASN A 4 -23.48 -36.62 -3.66
C ASN A 4 -22.73 -36.09 -4.88
N GLU A 5 -23.44 -35.51 -5.87
CA GLU A 5 -22.84 -34.86 -7.03
C GLU A 5 -22.09 -33.57 -6.63
N LEU A 6 -22.68 -32.77 -5.73
CA LEU A 6 -22.04 -31.57 -5.19
C LEU A 6 -20.75 -31.89 -4.44
N ILE A 7 -20.72 -33.01 -3.72
CA ILE A 7 -19.53 -33.49 -3.03
C ILE A 7 -18.38 -33.82 -4.00
N GLN A 8 -18.69 -34.43 -5.16
CA GLN A 8 -17.66 -34.80 -6.15
C GLN A 8 -16.92 -33.58 -6.72
N ILE A 9 -17.55 -32.41 -6.72
CA ILE A 9 -16.94 -31.15 -7.15
C ILE A 9 -16.37 -30.30 -5.99
N GLY A 10 -16.28 -30.89 -4.78
CA GLY A 10 -15.61 -30.29 -3.63
C GLY A 10 -16.48 -29.40 -2.74
N VAL A 11 -17.82 -29.43 -2.88
CA VAL A 11 -18.73 -28.67 -2.01
C VAL A 11 -18.72 -29.26 -0.60
N ASN A 12 -18.48 -28.39 0.39
CA ASN A 12 -18.41 -28.74 1.81
C ASN A 12 -19.36 -27.90 2.71
N VAL A 13 -20.09 -26.97 2.09
CA VAL A 13 -21.13 -26.14 2.72
C VAL A 13 -22.35 -26.13 1.80
N ILE A 14 -23.54 -26.33 2.36
CA ILE A 14 -24.80 -26.27 1.59
C ILE A 14 -25.81 -25.36 2.29
N SER A 15 -26.72 -24.78 1.51
CA SER A 15 -27.89 -24.07 2.02
C SER A 15 -29.15 -24.78 1.52
N ILE A 16 -30.11 -24.99 2.42
CA ILE A 16 -31.39 -25.65 2.15
C ILE A 16 -32.49 -24.69 2.56
N THR A 17 -33.31 -24.32 1.57
CA THR A 17 -34.46 -23.45 1.78
C THR A 17 -35.75 -24.24 1.59
N PHE A 18 -36.60 -24.24 2.62
CA PHE A 18 -37.94 -24.83 2.56
C PHE A 18 -38.93 -23.80 2.00
N VAL A 19 -39.05 -23.78 0.66
CA VAL A 19 -39.84 -22.79 -0.07
C VAL A 19 -41.31 -22.77 0.38
N GLN A 20 -41.89 -23.91 0.76
CA GLN A 20 -43.30 -23.95 1.20
C GLN A 20 -43.58 -23.17 2.48
N THR A 21 -42.58 -22.98 3.34
CA THR A 21 -42.72 -22.28 4.62
C THR A 21 -41.96 -20.95 4.65
N GLU A 22 -41.25 -20.62 3.57
CA GLU A 22 -40.48 -19.39 3.45
C GLU A 22 -41.35 -18.13 3.50
N GLY A 23 -40.97 -17.16 4.33
CA GLY A 23 -41.72 -15.89 4.49
C GLY A 23 -43.06 -15.97 5.24
N HIS A 24 -43.59 -17.18 5.45
CA HIS A 24 -44.91 -17.42 6.07
C HIS A 24 -44.91 -17.43 7.60
N LEU A 25 -43.75 -17.64 8.24
CA LEU A 25 -43.61 -17.76 9.71
C LEU A 25 -44.56 -18.81 10.33
N SER A 26 -44.84 -19.90 9.60
CA SER A 26 -45.76 -20.96 9.99
C SER A 26 -45.09 -22.15 10.69
N GLY A 27 -43.79 -22.04 11.00
CA GLY A 27 -42.99 -23.12 11.61
C GLY A 27 -42.14 -23.88 10.59
N ILE A 28 -41.14 -24.60 11.09
CA ILE A 28 -40.20 -25.38 10.27
C ILE A 28 -40.69 -26.83 10.06
N PRO A 29 -40.42 -27.46 8.89
CA PRO A 29 -40.79 -28.85 8.64
C PRO A 29 -39.81 -29.83 9.32
N ARG A 30 -39.93 -30.00 10.65
CA ARG A 30 -38.97 -30.74 11.49
C ARG A 30 -38.63 -32.13 10.99
N ASN A 31 -39.63 -32.93 10.62
CA ASN A 31 -39.43 -34.30 10.12
C ASN A 31 -38.61 -34.30 8.82
N GLN A 32 -38.95 -33.43 7.87
CA GLN A 32 -38.25 -33.33 6.61
C GLN A 32 -36.80 -32.87 6.80
N ILE A 33 -36.57 -31.92 7.73
CA ILE A 33 -35.22 -31.48 8.11
C ILE A 33 -34.41 -32.65 8.65
N ARG A 34 -34.95 -33.39 9.63
CA ARG A 34 -34.25 -34.53 10.25
C ARG A 34 -33.89 -35.58 9.21
N ASP A 35 -34.85 -35.99 8.39
CA ASP A 35 -34.66 -37.06 7.40
C ASP A 35 -33.65 -36.66 6.31
N LEU A 36 -33.57 -35.36 6.00
CA LEU A 36 -32.58 -34.82 5.08
C LEU A 36 -31.18 -34.75 5.71
N LEU A 37 -31.07 -34.31 6.97
CA LEU A 37 -29.80 -34.26 7.72
C LEU A 37 -29.17 -35.65 7.88
N LEU A 38 -29.98 -36.70 8.06
CA LEU A 38 -29.51 -38.09 8.10
C LEU A 38 -28.89 -38.57 6.78
N GLN A 39 -29.29 -37.97 5.65
CA GLN A 39 -28.77 -38.30 4.33
C GLN A 39 -27.54 -37.45 3.95
N ILE A 40 -27.25 -36.38 4.69
CA ILE A 40 -26.14 -35.46 4.39
C ILE A 40 -24.83 -36.02 4.94
N PRO A 41 -23.85 -36.35 4.07
CA PRO A 41 -22.59 -36.95 4.50
C PRO A 41 -21.76 -36.01 5.39
N HIS A 42 -20.84 -36.58 6.17
CA HIS A 42 -20.06 -35.85 7.19
C HIS A 42 -19.07 -34.82 6.63
N ASN A 43 -18.65 -34.96 5.38
CA ASN A 43 -17.75 -34.00 4.71
C ASN A 43 -18.41 -32.64 4.44
N ILE A 44 -19.75 -32.57 4.47
CA ILE A 44 -20.48 -31.31 4.57
C ILE A 44 -20.51 -30.93 6.05
N PHE A 45 -19.65 -29.98 6.41
CA PHE A 45 -19.46 -29.57 7.80
C PHE A 45 -20.36 -28.39 8.20
N LYS A 46 -21.02 -27.72 7.25
CA LYS A 46 -21.93 -26.60 7.52
C LYS A 46 -23.17 -26.64 6.63
N ILE A 47 -24.34 -26.54 7.26
CA ILE A 47 -25.66 -26.71 6.63
C ILE A 47 -26.53 -25.52 7.03
N TYR A 48 -26.77 -24.58 6.12
CA TYR A 48 -27.70 -23.49 6.36
C TYR A 48 -29.14 -23.96 6.14
N ILE A 49 -30.03 -23.68 7.08
CA ILE A 49 -31.46 -23.99 6.97
C ILE A 49 -32.28 -22.71 7.00
N ALA A 50 -33.07 -22.49 5.95
CA ALA A 50 -33.97 -21.36 5.80
C ALA A 50 -35.42 -21.81 5.54
N GLY A 51 -36.37 -20.94 5.87
CA GLY A 51 -37.80 -21.14 5.62
C GLY A 51 -38.58 -21.61 6.85
N GLY A 52 -39.63 -20.88 7.21
CA GLY A 52 -40.59 -21.27 8.25
C GLY A 52 -40.25 -20.90 9.70
N ILE A 53 -39.00 -20.56 10.04
CA ILE A 53 -38.59 -20.24 11.42
C ILE A 53 -39.46 -19.10 11.96
N SER A 54 -40.20 -19.35 13.04
CA SER A 54 -41.11 -18.36 13.63
C SER A 54 -41.01 -18.24 15.14
N THR A 55 -40.43 -19.25 15.82
CA THR A 55 -40.34 -19.32 17.28
C THR A 55 -38.90 -19.60 17.76
N LEU A 56 -38.66 -19.40 19.06
CA LEU A 56 -37.39 -19.83 19.69
C LEU A 56 -37.26 -21.35 19.73
N ASP A 57 -38.37 -22.08 19.89
CA ASP A 57 -38.39 -23.55 19.87
C ASP A 57 -37.92 -24.10 18.51
N ASP A 58 -38.24 -23.43 17.39
CA ASP A 58 -37.69 -23.78 16.08
C ASP A 58 -36.17 -23.60 16.01
N LEU A 59 -35.65 -22.55 16.65
CA LEU A 59 -34.20 -22.30 16.70
C LEU A 59 -33.49 -23.31 17.58
N GLU A 60 -34.02 -23.61 18.77
CA GLU A 60 -33.50 -24.63 19.67
C GLU A 60 -33.47 -26.01 18.99
N TYR A 61 -34.55 -26.37 18.29
CA TYR A 61 -34.57 -27.58 17.47
C TYR A 61 -33.44 -27.61 16.44
N LEU A 62 -33.24 -26.52 15.69
CA LEU A 62 -32.20 -26.47 14.67
C LEU A 62 -30.78 -26.47 15.27
N TRP A 63 -30.55 -25.78 16.39
CA TRP A 63 -29.25 -25.75 17.09
C TRP A 63 -28.89 -27.09 17.74
N SER A 64 -29.87 -27.95 18.01
CA SER A 64 -29.62 -29.32 18.48
C SER A 64 -28.80 -30.16 17.49
N PHE A 65 -28.72 -29.73 16.22
CA PHE A 65 -27.88 -30.35 15.20
C PHE A 65 -26.56 -29.59 15.03
N ALA A 66 -25.44 -30.21 15.43
CA ALA A 66 -24.11 -29.59 15.48
C ALA A 66 -23.61 -28.91 14.18
N ARG A 67 -24.14 -29.28 13.01
CA ARG A 67 -23.72 -28.76 11.69
C ARG A 67 -24.68 -27.71 11.12
N VAL A 68 -25.80 -27.45 11.79
CA VAL A 68 -26.90 -26.64 11.26
C VAL A 68 -26.76 -25.19 11.70
N ILE A 69 -26.94 -24.28 10.74
CA ILE A 69 -26.99 -22.84 10.99
C ILE A 69 -28.35 -22.33 10.51
N PRO A 70 -29.23 -21.88 11.44
CA PRO A 70 -30.49 -21.27 11.07
C PRO A 70 -30.27 -19.94 10.34
N GLN A 71 -30.96 -19.74 9.21
CA GLN A 71 -31.00 -18.47 8.51
C GLN A 71 -32.26 -17.71 8.92
N LEU A 72 -32.06 -16.66 9.72
CA LEU A 72 -33.13 -15.80 10.21
C LEU A 72 -33.41 -14.66 9.23
N GLY A 73 -34.51 -14.78 8.48
CA GLY A 73 -35.02 -13.75 7.59
C GLY A 73 -36.20 -13.00 8.21
N SER A 74 -37.42 -13.29 7.72
CA SER A 74 -38.65 -12.59 8.09
C SER A 74 -38.98 -12.58 9.59
N ALA A 75 -38.46 -13.52 10.38
CA ALA A 75 -38.75 -13.65 11.81
C ALA A 75 -38.26 -12.45 12.64
N ILE A 76 -37.13 -11.85 12.24
CA ILE A 76 -36.55 -10.68 12.92
C ILE A 76 -37.32 -9.41 12.53
N TRP A 77 -37.50 -9.15 11.23
CA TRP A 77 -38.06 -7.88 10.75
C TRP A 77 -39.59 -7.77 10.95
N LYS A 78 -40.31 -8.89 11.06
CA LYS A 78 -41.73 -8.91 11.43
C LYS A 78 -41.96 -8.94 12.96
N ASN A 79 -40.92 -8.72 13.76
CA ASN A 79 -40.94 -8.65 15.23
C ASN A 79 -41.46 -9.91 15.96
N ASN A 80 -41.42 -11.10 15.35
CA ASN A 80 -41.76 -12.34 16.05
C ASN A 80 -40.63 -12.80 16.99
N LEU A 81 -39.38 -12.49 16.66
CA LEU A 81 -38.21 -12.80 17.47
C LEU A 81 -37.33 -11.56 17.58
N THR A 82 -36.93 -11.21 18.81
CA THR A 82 -35.96 -10.13 19.03
C THR A 82 -34.55 -10.70 19.06
N ILE A 83 -33.56 -9.88 18.65
CA ILE A 83 -32.15 -10.29 18.74
C ILE A 83 -31.78 -10.65 20.19
N GLY A 84 -32.33 -9.93 21.16
CA GLY A 84 -32.14 -10.21 22.59
C GLY A 84 -32.69 -11.58 23.01
N SER A 85 -33.90 -11.94 22.58
CA SER A 85 -34.50 -13.24 22.93
C SER A 85 -33.74 -14.41 22.30
N ILE A 86 -33.20 -14.21 21.10
CA ILE A 86 -32.33 -15.16 20.40
C ILE A 86 -31.03 -15.39 21.17
N TYR A 87 -30.31 -14.33 21.59
CA TYR A 87 -29.09 -14.53 22.36
C TYR A 87 -29.35 -15.18 23.73
N THR A 88 -30.41 -14.75 24.42
CA THR A 88 -30.70 -15.24 25.78
C THR A 88 -31.23 -16.67 25.82
N SER A 89 -31.64 -17.25 24.69
CA SER A 89 -31.93 -18.69 24.57
C SER A 89 -30.69 -19.52 24.25
N MET A 90 -29.69 -18.95 23.58
CA MET A 90 -28.44 -19.66 23.29
C MET A 90 -27.45 -19.72 24.46
N ILE A 91 -27.55 -18.80 25.42
CA ILE A 91 -26.56 -18.63 26.50
C ILE A 91 -26.80 -19.62 27.64
N ASN A 92 -25.72 -20.30 28.04
CA ASN A 92 -25.65 -21.09 29.26
C ASN A 92 -25.34 -20.18 30.44
N PHE A 93 -26.38 -19.66 31.09
CA PHE A 93 -26.22 -18.85 32.29
C PHE A 93 -25.74 -19.71 33.46
N THR A 94 -24.89 -19.13 34.30
CA THR A 94 -24.55 -19.69 35.62
C THR A 94 -25.80 -19.80 36.51
N ASP A 95 -25.70 -20.55 37.62
CA ASP A 95 -26.79 -20.73 38.60
C ASP A 95 -27.38 -19.40 39.11
N ASN A 96 -26.59 -18.32 39.07
CA ASN A 96 -27.01 -16.98 39.46
C ASN A 96 -27.71 -16.18 38.33
N GLY A 97 -27.99 -16.81 37.19
CA GLY A 97 -28.59 -16.17 36.02
C GLY A 97 -27.67 -15.18 35.31
N LEU A 98 -26.34 -15.35 35.44
CA LEU A 98 -25.33 -14.46 34.87
C LEU A 98 -24.44 -15.15 33.86
N VAL A 99 -23.99 -14.39 32.86
CA VAL A 99 -22.96 -14.78 31.88
C VAL A 99 -21.81 -13.77 31.91
N SER A 100 -20.60 -14.27 31.67
CA SER A 100 -19.41 -13.42 31.52
C SER A 100 -19.40 -12.76 30.15
N ALA A 101 -19.19 -11.44 30.09
CA ALA A 101 -19.14 -10.67 28.85
C ALA A 101 -17.80 -9.93 28.73
N ILE A 102 -16.94 -10.41 27.85
CA ILE A 102 -15.68 -9.77 27.48
C ILE A 102 -15.99 -8.63 26.52
N ILE A 103 -15.59 -7.42 26.87
CA ILE A 103 -15.79 -6.23 26.06
C ILE A 103 -14.50 -5.93 25.31
N GLN A 104 -14.58 -5.84 23.99
CA GLN A 104 -13.45 -5.64 23.10
C GLN A 104 -13.67 -4.39 22.24
N ASP A 105 -12.59 -3.69 21.92
CA ASP A 105 -12.58 -2.62 20.94
C ASP A 105 -12.63 -3.19 19.50
N LEU A 106 -13.06 -2.38 18.54
CA LEU A 106 -13.09 -2.71 17.10
C LEU A 106 -11.77 -3.31 16.61
N ASN A 107 -10.65 -2.80 17.12
CA ASN A 107 -9.30 -3.18 16.69
C ASN A 107 -8.73 -4.42 17.40
N GLY A 108 -9.50 -5.06 18.29
CA GLY A 108 -9.10 -6.28 18.99
C GLY A 108 -8.63 -6.16 20.47
N PRO A 109 -8.23 -5.00 21.02
CA PRO A 109 -7.90 -4.91 22.44
C PRO A 109 -9.11 -5.14 23.35
N VAL A 110 -8.94 -5.91 24.43
CA VAL A 110 -9.96 -6.07 25.47
C VAL A 110 -10.05 -4.78 26.31
N LYS A 111 -11.25 -4.20 26.40
CA LYS A 111 -11.57 -3.02 27.22
C LYS A 111 -11.96 -3.38 28.64
N GLY A 112 -12.61 -4.53 28.85
CA GLY A 112 -13.05 -4.94 30.18
C GLY A 112 -13.81 -6.26 30.21
N LEU A 113 -14.15 -6.71 31.41
CA LEU A 113 -15.07 -7.82 31.66
C LEU A 113 -16.29 -7.28 32.40
N CYS A 114 -17.49 -7.65 31.95
CA CYS A 114 -18.76 -7.37 32.60
C CYS A 114 -19.51 -8.68 32.86
N TYR A 115 -20.54 -8.60 33.70
CA TYR A 115 -21.53 -9.68 33.85
C TYR A 115 -22.84 -9.18 33.27
N MET A 116 -23.56 -10.07 32.61
CA MET A 116 -24.85 -9.78 32.01
C MET A 116 -25.87 -10.83 32.46
N ASN A 117 -27.09 -10.39 32.76
CA ASN A 117 -28.27 -11.24 32.89
C ASN A 117 -29.14 -11.11 31.64
N ARG A 118 -30.19 -11.92 31.56
CA ARG A 118 -31.17 -11.91 30.45
C ARG A 118 -31.67 -10.49 30.11
N GLU A 119 -32.11 -9.72 31.12
CA GLU A 119 -32.58 -8.34 30.93
C GLU A 119 -31.51 -7.41 30.31
N SER A 120 -30.27 -7.48 30.81
CA SER A 120 -29.19 -6.62 30.29
C SER A 120 -28.83 -6.96 28.84
N ILE A 121 -28.95 -8.22 28.42
CA ILE A 121 -28.70 -8.66 27.04
C ILE A 121 -29.80 -8.15 26.12
N GLU A 122 -31.06 -8.28 26.54
CA GLU A 122 -32.21 -7.77 25.81
C GLU A 122 -32.10 -6.25 25.58
N GLN A 123 -31.85 -5.48 26.64
CA GLN A 123 -31.66 -4.03 26.53
C GLN A 123 -30.43 -3.67 25.67
N THR A 124 -29.36 -4.44 25.75
CA THR A 124 -28.14 -4.22 24.94
C THR A 124 -28.43 -4.39 23.45
N CYS A 125 -29.16 -5.45 23.09
CA CYS A 125 -29.53 -5.73 21.70
C CYS A 125 -30.53 -4.69 21.16
N GLU A 126 -31.54 -4.33 21.97
CA GLU A 126 -32.57 -3.37 21.58
C GLU A 126 -32.01 -1.95 21.40
N LYS A 127 -31.28 -1.46 22.40
CA LYS A 127 -30.81 -0.07 22.45
C LYS A 127 -29.47 0.14 21.75
N ARG A 128 -28.82 -0.94 21.29
CA ARG A 128 -27.48 -0.96 20.67
C ARG A 128 -26.40 -0.25 21.51
N LYS A 129 -26.54 -0.34 22.83
CA LYS A 129 -25.64 0.25 23.83
C LYS A 129 -25.32 -0.80 24.88
N LEU A 130 -24.11 -0.78 25.45
CA LEU A 130 -23.73 -1.77 26.45
C LEU A 130 -24.47 -1.57 27.78
N TYR A 131 -25.45 -2.44 28.07
CA TYR A 131 -26.04 -2.61 29.39
C TYR A 131 -25.37 -3.78 30.10
N ARG A 132 -25.10 -3.65 31.40
CA ARG A 132 -24.50 -4.73 32.20
C ARG A 132 -25.27 -4.93 33.50
N TYR A 133 -25.23 -6.14 34.03
CA TYR A 133 -25.70 -6.40 35.39
C TYR A 133 -24.60 -6.05 36.40
N SER A 134 -24.92 -5.15 37.33
CA SER A 134 -24.00 -4.76 38.39
C SER A 134 -24.19 -5.66 39.61
N ARG A 135 -23.32 -6.67 39.78
CA ARG A 135 -23.36 -7.57 40.95
C ARG A 135 -23.35 -6.82 42.29
N LYS A 136 -22.66 -5.67 42.36
CA LYS A 136 -22.61 -4.82 43.56
C LYS A 136 -23.93 -4.08 43.85
N LEU A 137 -24.65 -3.67 42.80
CA LEU A 137 -25.86 -2.86 42.92
C LEU A 137 -27.15 -3.68 42.71
N GLY A 138 -27.03 -4.96 42.35
CA GLY A 138 -28.16 -5.86 42.12
C GLY A 138 -29.07 -5.48 40.96
N ARG A 139 -28.61 -4.62 40.03
CA ARG A 139 -29.45 -4.08 38.94
C ARG A 139 -28.71 -3.94 37.61
N VAL A 140 -29.47 -3.83 36.53
CA VAL A 140 -28.98 -3.49 35.19
C VAL A 140 -28.59 -2.00 35.13
N ILE A 141 -27.47 -1.71 34.47
CA ILE A 141 -26.88 -0.37 34.36
C ILE A 141 -26.35 -0.15 32.95
N LEU A 142 -26.59 1.03 32.38
CA LEU A 142 -25.95 1.46 31.13
C LEU A 142 -24.47 1.79 31.40
N LYS A 143 -23.54 1.14 30.70
CA LYS A 143 -22.13 1.52 30.81
C LYS A 143 -21.94 2.95 30.32
N GLY A 144 -21.44 3.82 31.21
CA GLY A 144 -21.29 5.24 30.94
C GLY A 144 -22.50 6.10 31.33
N GLU A 145 -23.50 5.55 32.04
CA GLU A 145 -24.68 6.31 32.52
C GLU A 145 -24.29 7.57 33.30
N THR A 146 -23.30 7.47 34.20
CA THR A 146 -22.84 8.59 35.02
C THR A 146 -21.77 9.46 34.32
N SER A 147 -20.89 8.85 33.52
CA SER A 147 -19.75 9.57 32.91
C SER A 147 -20.04 10.12 31.51
N GLY A 148 -21.09 9.66 30.84
CA GLY A 148 -21.38 9.96 29.43
C GLY A 148 -20.58 9.12 28.42
N ASP A 149 -19.73 8.18 28.88
CA ASP A 149 -18.90 7.31 28.04
C ASP A 149 -19.63 6.05 27.59
N VAL A 150 -20.74 6.26 26.88
CA VAL A 150 -21.57 5.18 26.33
C VAL A 150 -20.77 4.36 25.32
N GLN A 151 -20.92 3.03 25.38
CA GLN A 151 -20.28 2.09 24.46
C GLN A 151 -21.32 1.57 23.46
N HIS A 152 -21.10 1.81 22.17
CA HIS A 152 -22.01 1.39 21.11
C HIS A 152 -21.68 -0.04 20.66
N ILE A 153 -22.68 -0.89 20.49
CA ILE A 153 -22.46 -2.30 20.13
C ILE A 153 -22.28 -2.43 18.62
N ILE A 154 -21.21 -3.10 18.20
CA ILE A 154 -20.95 -3.45 16.80
C ILE A 154 -21.22 -4.93 16.55
N LYS A 155 -20.75 -5.79 17.46
CA LYS A 155 -20.83 -7.24 17.29
C LYS A 155 -21.00 -7.91 18.64
N ILE A 156 -21.78 -8.99 18.67
CA ILE A 156 -21.88 -9.93 19.79
C ILE A 156 -21.50 -11.31 19.26
N SER A 157 -20.77 -12.08 20.04
CA SER A 157 -20.41 -13.46 19.73
C SER A 157 -20.45 -14.28 21.03
N LEU A 158 -20.79 -15.56 20.91
CA LEU A 158 -20.68 -16.54 22.00
C LEU A 158 -19.44 -17.39 21.76
N ASP A 159 -18.87 -17.96 22.82
CA ASP A 159 -17.86 -18.99 22.70
C ASP A 159 -18.46 -20.36 22.33
N CYS A 160 -17.62 -21.40 22.29
CA CYS A 160 -17.99 -22.69 21.71
C CYS A 160 -19.04 -23.46 22.51
N ASP A 161 -19.14 -23.19 23.80
CA ASP A 161 -20.06 -23.79 24.77
C ASP A 161 -21.07 -22.77 25.32
N SER A 162 -21.12 -21.57 24.75
CA SER A 162 -22.10 -20.52 25.03
C SER A 162 -22.17 -20.06 26.48
N ASP A 163 -21.10 -20.18 27.26
CA ASP A 163 -21.03 -19.74 28.66
C ASP A 163 -20.27 -18.41 28.83
N ALA A 164 -19.72 -17.86 27.74
CA ALA A 164 -19.20 -16.51 27.67
C ALA A 164 -19.60 -15.77 26.39
N MET A 165 -19.65 -14.43 26.51
CA MET A 165 -19.92 -13.51 25.42
C MET A 165 -18.68 -12.68 25.10
N LEU A 166 -18.43 -12.44 23.82
CA LEU A 166 -17.52 -11.41 23.32
C LEU A 166 -18.36 -10.29 22.67
N ILE A 167 -18.25 -9.08 23.21
CA ILE A 167 -18.99 -7.91 22.75
C ILE A 167 -17.99 -6.89 22.21
N THR A 168 -18.02 -6.68 20.90
CA THR A 168 -17.23 -5.63 20.23
C THR A 168 -18.00 -4.31 20.31
N VAL A 169 -17.34 -3.29 20.84
CA VAL A 169 -17.89 -1.94 20.97
C VAL A 169 -17.09 -0.93 20.17
N ASP A 170 -17.79 0.09 19.67
CA ASP A 170 -17.20 1.28 19.07
C ASP A 170 -17.41 2.46 20.02
N SER A 171 -16.32 2.99 20.55
CA SER A 171 -16.32 4.19 21.38
C SER A 171 -14.89 4.66 21.58
N ASP A 172 -14.59 5.84 21.04
CA ASP A 172 -13.34 6.59 21.29
C ASP A 172 -13.21 7.05 22.75
N LYS A 173 -14.22 6.80 23.58
CA LYS A 173 -14.27 7.23 24.98
C LYS A 173 -13.69 6.17 25.94
N PRO A 174 -13.14 6.60 27.09
CA PRO A 174 -12.60 5.70 28.10
C PRO A 174 -13.59 4.63 28.56
N PHE A 175 -13.11 3.39 28.69
CA PHE A 175 -13.91 2.34 29.32
C PHE A 175 -13.76 2.34 30.84
N CYS A 176 -12.56 2.65 31.35
CA CYS A 176 -12.26 2.61 32.78
C CYS A 176 -12.76 3.87 33.51
N HIS A 177 -13.19 3.71 34.76
CA HIS A 177 -13.59 4.82 35.64
C HIS A 177 -12.41 5.73 36.04
N THR A 178 -11.16 5.31 35.79
CA THR A 178 -9.95 6.12 35.99
C THR A 178 -9.59 6.98 34.78
N GLY A 179 -10.41 6.96 33.71
CA GLY A 179 -10.11 7.66 32.46
C GLY A 179 -9.28 6.86 31.45
N ASN A 180 -8.89 5.62 31.78
CA ASN A 180 -8.15 4.76 30.85
C ASN A 180 -9.05 4.14 29.77
N HIS A 181 -8.48 3.92 28.57
CA HIS A 181 -9.18 3.27 27.45
C HIS A 181 -9.68 1.86 27.77
N SER A 182 -8.93 1.11 28.58
CA SER A 182 -9.25 -0.24 29.04
C SER A 182 -9.10 -0.33 30.56
N CYS A 183 -9.90 -1.20 31.20
CA CYS A 183 -9.67 -1.61 32.59
C CYS A 183 -8.36 -2.38 32.78
N PHE A 184 -7.77 -2.91 31.70
CA PHE A 184 -6.54 -3.71 31.71
C PHE A 184 -5.29 -2.93 31.25
N SER A 185 -5.38 -1.60 31.21
CA SER A 185 -4.33 -0.71 30.69
C SER A 185 -3.01 -0.72 31.48
N LEU A 186 -3.00 -1.25 32.71
CA LEU A 186 -1.78 -1.38 33.52
C LEU A 186 -0.95 -2.63 33.15
N GLN A 187 -1.54 -3.62 32.49
CA GLN A 187 -0.86 -4.86 32.08
C GLN A 187 -0.71 -5.01 30.56
N THR A 188 -1.52 -4.27 29.81
CA THR A 188 -1.33 -4.15 28.37
C THR A 188 -0.73 -2.78 28.10
N SER A 189 0.58 -2.72 27.86
CA SER A 189 1.07 -1.73 26.91
C SER A 189 0.17 -1.88 25.70
N VAL A 190 -0.65 -0.89 25.37
CA VAL A 190 -1.39 -0.89 24.10
C VAL A 190 -0.31 -1.02 23.05
N LYS A 191 -0.09 -2.24 22.56
CA LYS A 191 0.90 -2.49 21.53
C LYS A 191 0.40 -1.68 20.35
N ALA A 192 1.17 -0.65 19.97
CA ALA A 192 0.86 0.12 18.78
C ALA A 192 0.62 -0.87 17.64
N ASN A 193 -0.57 -0.79 17.06
CA ASN A 193 -0.91 -1.56 15.87
C ASN A 193 -1.23 -0.58 14.75
N LEU A 194 -1.01 -1.00 13.50
CA LEU A 194 -1.21 -0.16 12.33
C LEU A 194 -2.61 0.47 12.26
N ALA A 195 -3.64 -0.21 12.77
CA ALA A 195 -5.01 0.30 12.78
C ALA A 195 -5.17 1.50 13.73
N THR A 196 -4.69 1.40 14.97
CA THR A 196 -4.71 2.50 15.95
C THR A 196 -3.91 3.71 15.46
N LEU A 197 -2.75 3.47 14.83
CA LEU A 197 -1.93 4.51 14.21
C LEU A 197 -2.66 5.18 13.03
N ALA A 198 -3.26 4.41 12.13
CA ALA A 198 -4.00 4.93 10.99
C ALA A 198 -5.20 5.79 11.41
N HIS A 199 -5.96 5.35 12.41
CA HIS A 199 -7.06 6.11 12.99
C HIS A 199 -6.55 7.44 13.59
N HIS A 200 -5.47 7.38 14.37
CA HIS A 200 -4.86 8.58 14.93
C HIS A 200 -4.42 9.56 13.83
N ILE A 201 -3.70 9.09 12.80
CA ILE A 201 -3.26 9.91 11.66
C ILE A 201 -4.47 10.60 11.00
N LYS A 202 -5.53 9.85 10.69
CA LYS A 202 -6.74 10.37 10.05
C LYS A 202 -7.40 11.48 10.87
N SER A 203 -7.45 11.35 12.20
CA SER A 203 -8.02 12.36 13.10
C SER A 203 -7.31 13.73 13.06
N GLN A 204 -6.10 13.80 12.49
CA GLN A 204 -5.30 15.02 12.41
C GLN A 204 -5.55 15.86 11.15
N ILE A 205 -6.36 15.38 10.19
CA ILE A 205 -6.51 16.02 8.87
C ILE A 205 -6.97 17.48 8.92
N ASN A 206 -7.74 17.87 9.95
CA ASN A 206 -8.24 19.23 10.14
C ASN A 206 -7.40 20.07 11.10
N LYS A 207 -6.30 19.52 11.64
CA LYS A 207 -5.43 20.20 12.59
C LYS A 207 -4.21 20.78 11.87
N ASP A 208 -3.65 21.86 12.41
CA ASP A 208 -2.38 22.40 11.92
C ASP A 208 -1.18 21.67 12.57
N THR A 209 -1.05 20.39 12.24
CA THR A 209 0.08 19.54 12.64
C THR A 209 0.83 19.07 11.40
N TYR A 210 2.04 18.54 11.57
CA TYR A 210 2.79 17.90 10.49
C TYR A 210 1.93 16.85 9.76
N THR A 211 1.31 15.96 10.53
CA THR A 211 0.39 14.91 10.06
C THR A 211 -0.80 15.47 9.30
N GLY A 212 -1.39 16.58 9.77
CA GLY A 212 -2.49 17.26 9.07
C GLY A 212 -2.03 17.88 7.75
N ARG A 213 -0.87 18.54 7.72
CA ARG A 213 -0.30 19.15 6.51
C ARG A 213 0.07 18.11 5.44
N MET A 214 0.66 17.00 5.83
CA MET A 214 1.01 15.91 4.90
C MET A 214 -0.23 15.29 4.25
N GLN A 215 -1.31 15.07 5.01
CA GLN A 215 -2.57 14.57 4.45
C GLN A 215 -3.22 15.57 3.48
N ARG A 216 -3.14 16.88 3.76
CA ARG A 216 -3.67 17.91 2.86
C ARG A 216 -2.80 18.15 1.61
N ASN A 217 -1.56 17.65 1.60
CA ASN A 217 -0.64 17.74 0.46
C ASN A 217 -0.08 16.34 0.12
N PRO A 218 -0.87 15.50 -0.57
CA PRO A 218 -0.49 14.11 -0.83
C PRO A 218 0.78 14.00 -1.69
N GLN A 219 1.12 14.99 -2.52
CA GLN A 219 2.37 14.97 -3.30
C GLN A 219 3.59 15.11 -2.40
N LEU A 220 3.52 15.94 -1.35
CA LEU A 220 4.58 16.06 -0.36
C LEU A 220 4.68 14.80 0.51
N ALA A 221 3.54 14.22 0.92
CA ALA A 221 3.53 12.95 1.63
C ALA A 221 4.13 11.82 0.78
N LEU A 222 3.82 11.76 -0.52
CA LEU A 222 4.41 10.79 -1.45
C LEU A 222 5.93 10.99 -1.59
N ALA A 223 6.40 12.23 -1.64
CA ALA A 223 7.84 12.50 -1.67
C ALA A 223 8.52 11.95 -0.41
N LYS A 224 7.93 12.14 0.77
CA LYS A 224 8.39 11.50 2.02
C LYS A 224 8.34 9.99 1.94
N VAL A 225 7.25 9.36 1.48
CA VAL A 225 7.17 7.90 1.29
C VAL A 225 8.33 7.37 0.45
N MET A 226 8.69 8.07 -0.63
CA MET A 226 9.82 7.69 -1.47
C MET A 226 11.15 7.84 -0.73
N GLU A 227 11.34 8.92 0.02
CA GLU A 227 12.52 9.15 0.86
C GLU A 227 12.69 8.06 1.92
N GLU A 228 11.67 7.80 2.74
CA GLU A 228 11.70 6.78 3.79
C GLU A 228 11.90 5.36 3.22
N PHE A 229 11.32 5.07 2.05
CA PHE A 229 11.57 3.79 1.37
C PHE A 229 13.04 3.64 0.99
N TRP A 230 13.68 4.72 0.54
CA TRP A 230 15.11 4.69 0.27
C TRP A 230 15.93 4.55 1.56
N GLU A 231 15.54 5.20 2.65
CA GLU A 231 16.21 5.05 3.96
C GLU A 231 16.08 3.63 4.52
N VAL A 232 14.94 2.96 4.33
CA VAL A 232 14.77 1.52 4.63
C VAL A 232 15.73 0.64 3.82
N VAL A 233 15.91 0.95 2.53
CA VAL A 233 16.73 0.16 1.60
C VAL A 233 18.23 0.39 1.80
N THR A 234 18.61 1.60 2.19
CA THR A 234 20.01 2.05 2.29
C THR A 234 20.54 2.16 3.72
N GLY A 235 19.65 2.14 4.70
CA GLY A 235 19.94 2.28 6.12
C GLY A 235 20.71 1.11 6.72
N HIS A 236 21.34 1.36 7.86
CA HIS A 236 22.01 0.32 8.64
C HIS A 236 21.00 -0.44 9.50
N GLN A 237 21.36 -1.65 9.93
CA GLN A 237 20.48 -2.53 10.71
C GLN A 237 19.93 -1.84 11.98
N ASP A 238 20.69 -0.92 12.57
CA ASP A 238 20.35 -0.19 13.79
C ASP A 238 19.29 0.91 13.59
N THR A 239 19.14 1.45 12.37
CA THR A 239 18.14 2.48 12.05
C THR A 239 16.92 1.92 11.32
N GLN A 240 17.03 0.73 10.74
CA GLN A 240 16.05 0.15 9.82
C GLN A 240 14.63 0.04 10.40
N VAL A 241 14.49 -0.16 11.72
CA VAL A 241 13.17 -0.16 12.39
C VAL A 241 12.54 1.23 12.38
N SER A 242 13.33 2.28 12.60
CA SER A 242 12.86 3.67 12.55
C SER A 242 12.42 4.01 11.13
N GLU A 243 13.28 3.76 10.13
CA GLU A 243 12.98 4.05 8.73
C GLU A 243 11.74 3.29 8.24
N CYS A 244 11.58 2.03 8.65
CA CYS A 244 10.38 1.25 8.33
C CYS A 244 9.14 1.88 8.96
N SER A 245 9.26 2.38 10.18
CA SER A 245 8.15 3.02 10.89
C SER A 245 7.75 4.33 10.20
N ASP A 246 8.72 5.14 9.82
CA ASP A 246 8.49 6.41 9.13
C ASP A 246 7.91 6.18 7.73
N LEU A 247 8.36 5.15 7.00
CA LEU A 247 7.74 4.71 5.75
C LEU A 247 6.25 4.40 5.94
N PHE A 248 5.89 3.61 6.96
CA PHE A 248 4.48 3.29 7.23
C PHE A 248 3.67 4.53 7.59
N VAL A 249 4.20 5.42 8.43
CA VAL A 249 3.53 6.66 8.86
C VAL A 249 3.24 7.56 7.65
N HIS A 250 4.25 7.82 6.81
CA HIS A 250 4.08 8.68 5.63
C HIS A 250 3.19 8.03 4.58
N LEU A 251 3.23 6.70 4.43
CA LEU A 251 2.36 5.98 3.51
C LEU A 251 0.89 6.13 3.94
N LEU A 252 0.60 6.00 5.23
CA LEU A 252 -0.76 6.24 5.76
C LEU A 252 -1.22 7.69 5.55
N MET A 253 -0.34 8.68 5.75
CA MET A 253 -0.67 10.08 5.46
C MET A 253 -0.98 10.31 3.97
N TYR A 254 -0.18 9.71 3.07
CA TYR A 254 -0.40 9.78 1.62
C TYR A 254 -1.74 9.16 1.22
N LEU A 255 -2.01 7.93 1.68
CA LEU A 255 -3.24 7.20 1.37
C LEU A 255 -4.50 7.97 1.81
N ASN A 256 -4.50 8.51 3.03
CA ASN A 256 -5.59 9.36 3.51
C ASN A 256 -5.76 10.60 2.62
N GLY A 257 -4.66 11.23 2.18
CA GLY A 257 -4.69 12.40 1.31
C GLY A 257 -5.26 12.15 -0.09
N ILE A 258 -5.20 10.90 -0.57
CA ILE A 258 -5.81 10.48 -1.84
C ILE A 258 -7.14 9.72 -1.66
N GLY A 259 -7.65 9.65 -0.43
CA GLY A 259 -8.95 9.03 -0.13
C GLY A 259 -8.96 7.51 -0.06
N ILE A 260 -7.80 6.85 0.06
CA ILE A 260 -7.70 5.39 0.26
C ILE A 260 -7.60 5.10 1.75
N THR A 261 -8.40 4.15 2.24
CA THR A 261 -8.41 3.74 3.65
C THR A 261 -7.60 2.47 3.90
N THR A 262 -7.20 2.24 5.15
CA THR A 262 -6.57 0.97 5.54
C THR A 262 -7.52 -0.22 5.40
N GLU A 263 -8.83 0.01 5.48
CA GLU A 263 -9.84 -1.03 5.28
C GLU A 263 -9.86 -1.50 3.82
N ASP A 264 -9.72 -0.59 2.85
CA ASP A 264 -9.58 -0.93 1.42
C ASP A 264 -8.37 -1.86 1.20
N ILE A 265 -7.24 -1.53 1.83
CA ILE A 265 -6.01 -2.33 1.75
C ILE A 265 -6.20 -3.69 2.44
N PHE A 266 -6.82 -3.74 3.62
CA PHE A 266 -7.07 -5.01 4.30
C PHE A 266 -8.05 -5.91 3.54
N ASN A 267 -9.05 -5.34 2.88
CA ASN A 267 -9.96 -6.07 2.02
C ASN A 267 -9.22 -6.70 0.84
N GLU A 268 -8.34 -5.94 0.18
CA GLU A 268 -7.47 -6.43 -0.89
C GLU A 268 -6.50 -7.53 -0.39
N LEU A 269 -5.84 -7.33 0.76
CA LEU A 269 -4.95 -8.34 1.35
C LEU A 269 -5.71 -9.61 1.75
N ASN A 270 -6.93 -9.48 2.27
CA ASN A 270 -7.80 -10.62 2.56
C ASN A 270 -8.21 -11.34 1.28
N ALA A 271 -8.58 -10.61 0.22
CA ALA A 271 -8.89 -11.22 -1.08
C ALA A 271 -7.70 -12.04 -1.60
N ARG A 272 -6.48 -11.51 -1.53
CA ARG A 272 -5.24 -12.22 -1.92
C ARG A 272 -4.95 -13.45 -1.07
N ARG A 273 -5.25 -13.40 0.23
CA ARG A 273 -5.11 -14.53 1.14
C ARG A 273 -6.01 -15.70 0.74
N TRP A 274 -7.24 -15.42 0.32
CA TRP A 274 -8.24 -16.44 -0.04
C TRP A 274 -8.20 -16.85 -1.53
N ALA A 275 -7.53 -16.07 -2.38
CA ALA A 275 -7.24 -16.39 -3.78
C ALA A 275 -5.72 -16.34 -4.07
N PRO A 276 -4.91 -17.28 -3.54
CA PRO A 276 -3.44 -17.20 -3.59
C PRO A 276 -2.82 -17.44 -4.98
N LYS A 277 -3.59 -17.86 -6.00
CA LYS A 277 -3.10 -17.94 -7.39
C LYS A 277 -2.90 -16.50 -7.91
N GLY A 278 -1.70 -15.97 -7.74
CA GLY A 278 -1.35 -14.60 -8.17
C GLY A 278 -1.29 -13.58 -7.04
N LEU A 279 -0.65 -13.89 -5.90
CA LEU A 279 -0.35 -12.93 -4.81
C LEU A 279 0.20 -11.58 -5.30
N ILE A 280 0.91 -11.64 -6.42
CA ILE A 280 0.99 -10.61 -7.44
C ILE A 280 0.64 -11.40 -8.71
N GLU A 281 -0.44 -11.09 -9.42
CA GLU A 281 -0.38 -11.36 -10.85
C GLU A 281 0.82 -10.53 -11.29
N GLN A 282 1.97 -11.19 -11.49
CA GLN A 282 2.87 -10.67 -12.50
C GLN A 282 1.92 -10.47 -13.66
N ASN A 283 1.68 -9.21 -14.07
CA ASN A 283 1.16 -9.00 -15.39
C ASN A 283 1.98 -9.97 -16.23
N LYS A 284 1.33 -11.00 -16.78
CA LYS A 284 1.95 -11.81 -17.80
C LYS A 284 2.05 -10.83 -18.95
N ILE A 285 3.09 -10.01 -18.89
CA ILE A 285 3.53 -9.16 -19.97
C ILE A 285 3.72 -10.18 -21.09
N PRO A 286 3.10 -9.95 -22.26
CA PRO A 286 3.22 -10.86 -23.37
C PRO A 286 4.69 -11.27 -23.47
N HIS A 287 4.96 -12.57 -23.38
CA HIS A 287 6.24 -13.10 -23.81
C HIS A 287 6.59 -12.40 -25.11
N GLU A 288 7.80 -11.86 -25.21
CA GLU A 288 8.39 -11.30 -26.43
C GLU A 288 7.72 -11.93 -27.65
N THR A 289 6.70 -11.26 -28.18
CA THR A 289 6.30 -11.55 -29.54
C THR A 289 7.49 -11.03 -30.30
N SER A 290 8.21 -11.93 -30.98
CA SER A 290 9.44 -11.68 -31.74
C SER A 290 9.37 -10.50 -32.72
N ASN A 291 8.18 -9.88 -32.87
CA ASN A 291 7.82 -8.89 -33.85
C ASN A 291 7.45 -7.52 -33.24
N GLU A 292 7.70 -7.23 -31.96
CA GLU A 292 7.50 -5.88 -31.39
C GLU A 292 8.74 -5.33 -30.67
N ILE A 293 9.19 -4.14 -31.08
CA ILE A 293 10.25 -3.36 -30.43
C ILE A 293 9.60 -2.21 -29.67
N ILE A 294 9.76 -2.23 -28.34
CA ILE A 294 9.35 -1.13 -27.47
C ILE A 294 10.60 -0.35 -27.07
N LEU A 295 10.72 0.90 -27.53
CA LEU A 295 11.91 1.73 -27.35
C LEU A 295 11.61 2.89 -26.37
N GLY A 296 12.32 2.89 -25.25
CA GLY A 296 12.29 3.98 -24.28
C GLY A 296 13.13 5.18 -24.76
N ILE A 297 12.53 6.35 -24.80
CA ILE A 297 13.18 7.60 -25.21
C ILE A 297 12.99 8.70 -24.18
N THR A 298 13.98 9.59 -24.06
CA THR A 298 13.92 10.61 -23.01
C THR A 298 12.92 11.74 -23.31
N VAL A 299 12.48 12.42 -22.25
CA VAL A 299 11.73 13.68 -22.31
C VAL A 299 12.57 14.83 -21.76
N SER A 300 12.06 16.06 -21.89
CA SER A 300 12.63 17.31 -21.36
C SER A 300 13.97 17.69 -22.00
N LYS A 301 15.00 18.04 -21.20
CA LYS A 301 16.30 18.56 -21.68
C LYS A 301 17.10 17.61 -22.58
N TYR A 302 16.72 16.33 -22.65
CA TYR A 302 17.41 15.31 -23.45
C TYR A 302 16.67 14.90 -24.73
N THR A 303 15.45 15.42 -24.94
CA THR A 303 14.53 15.08 -26.04
C THR A 303 15.22 15.12 -27.40
N ASP A 304 15.74 16.28 -27.80
CA ASP A 304 16.31 16.50 -29.13
C ASP A 304 17.49 15.58 -29.42
N LYS A 305 18.19 15.14 -28.37
CA LYS A 305 19.39 14.29 -28.49
C LYS A 305 19.05 12.84 -28.69
N THR A 306 18.10 12.33 -27.90
CA THR A 306 17.62 10.96 -28.13
C THR A 306 16.93 10.85 -29.48
N ASP A 307 16.28 11.92 -29.94
CA ASP A 307 15.65 11.96 -31.27
C ASP A 307 16.70 11.98 -32.38
N ARG A 308 17.72 12.84 -32.28
CA ARG A 308 18.84 12.85 -33.24
C ARG A 308 19.62 11.56 -33.25
N PHE A 309 19.83 10.92 -32.10
CA PHE A 309 20.48 9.61 -32.03
C PHE A 309 19.62 8.55 -32.72
N ALA A 310 18.32 8.52 -32.43
CA ALA A 310 17.38 7.60 -33.07
C ALA A 310 17.37 7.78 -34.61
N GLU A 311 17.33 9.01 -35.09
CA GLU A 311 17.30 9.29 -36.53
C GLU A 311 18.64 9.00 -37.21
N ASN A 312 19.74 9.53 -36.67
CA ASN A 312 21.06 9.44 -37.32
C ASN A 312 21.67 8.04 -37.21
N GLN A 313 21.53 7.39 -36.06
CA GLN A 313 22.18 6.11 -35.76
C GLN A 313 21.27 4.91 -36.03
N LEU A 314 19.97 5.03 -35.74
CA LEU A 314 19.03 3.90 -35.80
C LEU A 314 18.05 3.97 -36.98
N GLY A 315 18.01 5.08 -37.72
CA GLY A 315 17.07 5.25 -38.82
C GLY A 315 15.61 5.41 -38.37
N ILE A 316 15.38 5.88 -37.14
CA ILE A 316 14.05 6.05 -36.54
C ILE A 316 13.75 7.54 -36.39
N LYS A 317 12.74 8.03 -37.12
CA LYS A 317 12.22 9.39 -36.98
C LYS A 317 11.09 9.41 -35.95
N ILE A 318 11.25 10.24 -34.92
CA ILE A 318 10.31 10.35 -33.81
C ILE A 318 9.35 11.51 -34.05
N VAL A 319 8.06 11.29 -33.87
CA VAL A 319 7.01 12.31 -34.01
C VAL A 319 6.47 12.64 -32.63
N ARG A 320 6.75 13.86 -32.15
CA ARG A 320 6.30 14.35 -30.84
C ARG A 320 5.10 15.27 -31.00
N HIS A 321 3.95 14.85 -30.48
CA HIS A 321 2.74 15.67 -30.43
C HIS A 321 2.79 16.67 -29.26
N LEU A 322 2.02 17.76 -29.37
CA LEU A 322 1.86 18.74 -28.29
C LEU A 322 1.22 18.08 -27.05
N GLY A 323 1.90 18.14 -25.90
CA GLY A 323 1.41 17.59 -24.63
C GLY A 323 2.34 16.53 -24.02
N ARG A 324 2.00 16.05 -22.81
CA ARG A 324 2.74 14.98 -22.12
C ARG A 324 2.12 13.62 -22.44
N ASN A 325 2.53 13.02 -23.57
CA ASN A 325 2.09 11.67 -23.95
C ASN A 325 3.19 10.66 -23.61
N MET A 326 2.83 9.62 -22.84
CA MET A 326 3.76 8.52 -22.55
C MET A 326 4.05 7.66 -23.80
N LEU A 327 3.12 7.60 -24.74
CA LEU A 327 3.30 6.93 -26.02
C LEU A 327 3.47 7.98 -27.11
N VAL A 328 4.47 7.79 -27.97
CA VAL A 328 4.71 8.64 -29.14
C VAL A 328 4.90 7.80 -30.39
N GLU A 329 4.68 8.43 -31.54
CA GLU A 329 4.78 7.75 -32.83
C GLU A 329 6.21 7.78 -33.34
N GLY A 330 6.65 6.68 -33.95
CA GLY A 330 7.97 6.54 -34.56
C GLY A 330 7.86 5.92 -35.94
N GLN A 331 8.62 6.43 -36.90
CA GLN A 331 8.69 5.90 -38.25
C GLN A 331 10.10 5.42 -38.55
N ILE A 332 10.22 4.21 -39.10
CA ILE A 332 11.49 3.70 -39.62
C ILE A 332 11.72 4.36 -40.98
N VAL A 333 12.67 5.29 -41.04
CA VAL A 333 12.98 6.09 -42.25
C VAL A 333 14.22 5.57 -42.99
N ASP A 334 15.08 4.81 -42.31
CA ASP A 334 16.27 4.17 -42.88
C ASP A 334 16.36 2.74 -42.37
N ARG A 335 15.97 1.79 -43.23
CA ARG A 335 15.80 0.39 -42.84
C ARG A 335 17.15 -0.33 -42.67
N ASP A 336 18.16 0.06 -43.44
CA ASP A 336 19.50 -0.52 -43.34
C ASP A 336 20.14 -0.19 -41.98
N LYS A 337 19.99 1.05 -41.50
CA LYS A 337 20.42 1.43 -40.14
C LYS A 337 19.64 0.72 -39.06
N PHE A 338 18.32 0.57 -39.23
CA PHE A 338 17.47 -0.10 -38.27
C PHE A 338 17.84 -1.58 -38.11
N CYS A 339 17.97 -2.31 -39.23
CA CYS A 339 18.27 -3.75 -39.24
C CYS A 339 19.69 -4.09 -38.77
N LYS A 340 20.57 -3.10 -38.58
CA LYS A 340 21.88 -3.30 -37.94
C LYS A 340 21.77 -3.65 -36.46
N TYR A 341 20.75 -3.14 -35.77
CA TYR A 341 20.59 -3.27 -34.32
C TYR A 341 19.32 -4.02 -33.92
N PHE A 342 18.34 -4.11 -34.81
CA PHE A 342 17.06 -4.78 -34.59
C PHE A 342 16.85 -5.91 -35.61
N VAL A 343 15.94 -6.84 -35.31
CA VAL A 343 15.63 -7.98 -36.19
C VAL A 343 15.13 -7.49 -37.56
N ASN A 344 15.66 -8.09 -38.63
CA ASN A 344 15.23 -7.80 -40.00
C ASN A 344 13.92 -8.55 -40.34
N ASP A 345 12.80 -8.03 -39.83
CA ASP A 345 11.44 -8.49 -40.17
C ASP A 345 10.65 -7.32 -40.77
N GLU A 346 9.94 -7.59 -41.87
CA GLU A 346 9.08 -6.61 -42.52
C GLU A 346 7.89 -6.19 -41.65
N ASN A 347 7.42 -7.08 -40.77
CA ASN A 347 6.25 -6.91 -39.92
C ASN A 347 6.57 -6.43 -38.49
N ILE A 348 7.78 -5.89 -38.27
CA ILE A 348 8.18 -5.43 -36.94
C ILE A 348 7.37 -4.18 -36.54
N LYS A 349 6.74 -4.26 -35.37
CA LYS A 349 6.00 -3.13 -34.79
C LYS A 349 6.92 -2.33 -33.88
N LEU A 350 7.05 -1.02 -34.14
CA LEU A 350 7.83 -0.10 -33.31
C LEU A 350 6.88 0.71 -32.41
N SER A 351 7.07 0.60 -31.11
CA SER A 351 6.34 1.35 -30.08
C SER A 351 7.33 2.23 -29.30
N LEU A 352 7.08 3.53 -29.19
CA LEU A 352 7.96 4.45 -28.46
C LEU A 352 7.33 4.86 -27.12
N VAL A 353 8.10 4.70 -26.04
CA VAL A 353 7.69 5.09 -24.68
C VAL A 353 8.55 6.24 -24.20
N THR A 354 7.94 7.37 -23.88
CA THR A 354 8.65 8.52 -23.36
C THR A 354 8.77 8.45 -21.84
N SER A 355 9.95 8.73 -21.30
CA SER A 355 10.16 8.75 -19.85
C SER A 355 11.31 9.66 -19.45
N ARG A 356 11.43 9.94 -18.14
CA ARG A 356 12.58 10.69 -17.63
C ARG A 356 13.83 9.82 -17.69
N PRO A 357 15.02 10.40 -17.91
CA PRO A 357 16.27 9.64 -18.03
C PRO A 357 16.50 8.64 -16.88
N LYS A 358 16.29 9.08 -15.63
CA LYS A 358 16.45 8.23 -14.43
C LYS A 358 15.52 7.02 -14.39
N ASP A 359 14.40 7.04 -15.10
CA ASP A 359 13.42 5.95 -15.10
C ASP A 359 13.77 4.91 -16.19
N MET A 360 14.74 5.19 -17.08
CA MET A 360 15.13 4.32 -18.19
C MET A 360 15.70 2.99 -17.73
N ALA A 361 16.60 3.00 -16.75
CA ALA A 361 17.18 1.79 -16.20
C ALA A 361 16.10 0.89 -15.57
N TRP A 362 15.10 1.48 -14.92
CA TRP A 362 13.97 0.73 -14.35
C TRP A 362 13.03 0.20 -15.43
N LEU A 363 12.70 0.99 -16.46
CA LEU A 363 11.87 0.53 -17.58
C LEU A 363 12.50 -0.68 -18.27
N LEU A 364 13.82 -0.63 -18.44
CA LEU A 364 14.60 -1.75 -18.95
C LEU A 364 14.60 -2.90 -17.95
N ALA A 365 15.04 -2.74 -16.70
CA ALA A 365 15.06 -3.84 -15.71
C ALA A 365 13.69 -4.52 -15.50
N SER A 366 12.59 -3.77 -15.63
CA SER A 366 11.22 -4.27 -15.47
C SER A 366 10.62 -4.90 -16.74
N ARG A 367 11.38 -5.01 -17.83
CA ARG A 367 10.91 -5.54 -19.13
C ARG A 367 9.67 -4.83 -19.68
N ARG A 368 9.49 -3.55 -19.33
CA ARG A 368 8.43 -2.69 -19.90
C ARG A 368 8.81 -2.12 -21.26
N VAL A 369 10.10 -2.00 -21.52
CA VAL A 369 10.65 -1.65 -22.83
C VAL A 369 11.68 -2.71 -23.22
N THR A 370 11.87 -2.93 -24.52
CA THR A 370 12.90 -3.83 -25.05
C THR A 370 14.27 -3.17 -25.05
N HIS A 371 14.29 -1.86 -25.30
CA HIS A 371 15.49 -1.06 -25.48
C HIS A 371 15.28 0.34 -24.92
N VAL A 372 16.35 1.04 -24.57
CA VAL A 372 16.32 2.46 -24.19
C VAL A 372 17.42 3.24 -24.89
N ILE A 373 17.12 4.49 -25.24
CA ILE A 373 18.12 5.48 -25.65
C ILE A 373 18.33 6.45 -24.49
N THR A 374 19.53 6.48 -23.94
CA THR A 374 19.88 7.40 -22.83
C THR A 374 21.37 7.69 -22.80
N PHE A 375 21.80 8.57 -21.89
CA PHE A 375 23.22 8.85 -21.66
C PHE A 375 23.87 7.77 -20.80
N GLU A 376 25.15 7.49 -21.05
CA GLU A 376 25.89 6.51 -20.25
C GLU A 376 25.92 6.89 -18.76
N THR A 377 25.99 8.19 -18.47
CA THR A 377 26.05 8.71 -17.11
C THR A 377 24.76 8.46 -16.35
N VAL A 378 23.64 8.31 -17.06
CA VAL A 378 22.33 8.01 -16.47
C VAL A 378 22.23 6.52 -16.17
N ILE A 379 22.58 5.65 -17.13
CA ILE A 379 22.36 4.21 -16.99
C ILE A 379 23.40 3.55 -16.07
N LYS A 380 24.64 4.07 -16.04
CA LYS A 380 25.71 3.60 -15.12
C LYS A 380 25.44 3.91 -13.65
N ASN A 381 24.48 4.78 -13.33
CA ASN A 381 24.08 5.06 -11.94
C ASN A 381 23.27 3.91 -11.29
N PHE A 382 22.85 2.92 -12.07
CA PHE A 382 22.05 1.78 -11.62
C PHE A 382 22.87 0.48 -11.66
N PRO A 383 22.49 -0.55 -10.87
CA PRO A 383 23.06 -1.89 -11.03
C PRO A 383 23.01 -2.33 -12.49
N LYS A 384 23.95 -3.20 -12.91
CA LYS A 384 24.06 -3.62 -14.32
C LYS A 384 22.83 -4.42 -14.76
N VAL A 385 21.84 -3.71 -15.29
CA VAL A 385 20.55 -4.22 -15.81
C VAL A 385 20.47 -4.14 -17.33
N TYR A 386 21.58 -3.80 -17.99
CA TYR A 386 21.62 -3.52 -19.42
C TYR A 386 22.85 -4.12 -20.12
N THR A 387 22.71 -4.33 -21.42
CA THR A 387 23.78 -4.58 -22.38
C THR A 387 23.93 -3.37 -23.29
N ILE A 388 25.17 -2.98 -23.58
CA ILE A 388 25.47 -1.90 -24.53
C ILE A 388 25.35 -2.48 -25.94
N ILE A 389 24.45 -1.93 -26.76
CA ILE A 389 24.27 -2.35 -28.16
C ILE A 389 25.03 -1.42 -29.09
N HIS A 390 24.88 -0.11 -28.88
CA HIS A 390 25.57 0.92 -29.67
C HIS A 390 25.73 2.19 -28.86
N GLU A 391 26.86 2.86 -28.99
CA GLU A 391 27.13 4.14 -28.34
C GLU A 391 27.81 5.10 -29.32
N THR A 392 27.53 6.39 -29.17
CA THR A 392 28.23 7.46 -29.86
C THR A 392 28.57 8.57 -28.89
N VAL A 393 29.69 9.24 -29.17
CA VAL A 393 30.12 10.42 -28.44
C VAL A 393 29.15 11.58 -28.67
N ASP A 394 28.80 12.28 -27.59
CA ASP A 394 28.11 13.56 -27.60
C ASP A 394 29.13 14.71 -27.60
N PRO A 395 29.21 15.50 -28.69
CA PRO A 395 30.22 16.54 -28.80
C PRO A 395 29.84 17.84 -28.08
N THR A 396 28.60 18.01 -27.61
CA THR A 396 28.13 19.32 -27.15
C THR A 396 28.02 19.47 -25.64
N HIS A 397 27.81 18.40 -24.88
CA HIS A 397 27.63 18.47 -23.44
C HIS A 397 28.86 18.00 -22.66
N CYS A 398 29.03 18.56 -21.46
CA CYS A 398 29.95 18.06 -20.45
C CYS A 398 29.19 17.77 -19.15
N LEU A 399 29.73 16.90 -18.31
CA LEU A 399 29.32 16.77 -16.92
C LEU A 399 30.25 17.63 -16.08
N ALA A 400 29.70 18.54 -15.27
CA ALA A 400 30.49 19.49 -14.50
C ALA A 400 29.95 19.66 -13.08
N LEU A 401 30.83 20.01 -12.14
CA LEU A 401 30.45 20.56 -10.85
C LEU A 401 30.26 22.06 -10.99
N ILE A 402 29.07 22.52 -10.64
CA ILE A 402 28.65 23.91 -10.67
C ILE A 402 28.53 24.47 -9.26
N CYS A 403 28.68 25.77 -9.13
CA CYS A 403 28.57 26.52 -7.88
C CYS A 403 27.90 27.87 -8.12
N ARG A 404 27.58 28.58 -7.03
CA ARG A 404 27.23 30.00 -7.12
C ARG A 404 28.45 30.79 -7.56
N LYS A 405 28.22 31.82 -8.38
CA LYS A 405 29.28 32.69 -8.88
C LYS A 405 30.06 33.33 -7.72
N GLY A 406 31.39 33.18 -7.75
CA GLY A 406 32.28 33.71 -6.70
C GLY A 406 32.32 32.90 -5.41
N ALA A 407 31.76 31.68 -5.40
CA ALA A 407 31.87 30.78 -4.25
C ALA A 407 33.33 30.37 -3.99
N CYS A 408 33.77 30.46 -2.73
CA CYS A 408 35.10 30.00 -2.32
C CYS A 408 35.08 28.48 -2.10
N ILE A 409 35.71 27.74 -3.00
CA ILE A 409 35.75 26.27 -2.98
C ILE A 409 37.20 25.82 -2.80
N GLU A 410 37.52 25.39 -1.58
CA GLU A 410 38.87 24.95 -1.20
C GLU A 410 38.85 23.52 -0.65
N PRO A 411 38.90 22.49 -1.52
CA PRO A 411 38.77 21.09 -1.08
C PRO A 411 39.80 20.63 -0.05
N GLN A 412 40.98 21.27 -0.02
CA GLN A 412 42.04 20.97 0.92
C GLN A 412 41.71 21.40 2.36
N LYS A 413 40.77 22.33 2.55
CA LYS A 413 40.31 22.78 3.87
C LYS A 413 39.16 21.95 4.43
N TRP A 414 38.62 21.01 3.64
CA TRP A 414 37.50 20.18 4.07
C TRP A 414 37.98 19.13 5.08
N THR A 415 37.26 19.00 6.19
CA THR A 415 37.61 18.09 7.29
C THR A 415 36.38 17.30 7.73
N HIS A 416 36.55 16.34 8.64
CA HIS A 416 35.42 15.62 9.21
C HIS A 416 34.46 16.54 10.00
N GLU A 417 34.96 17.64 10.57
CA GLU A 417 34.15 18.59 11.35
C GLU A 417 33.53 19.68 10.48
N ASN A 418 34.11 19.95 9.31
CA ASN A 418 33.66 20.98 8.36
C ASN A 418 33.50 20.39 6.96
N LYS A 419 32.49 19.52 6.81
CA LYS A 419 32.17 18.85 5.55
C LYS A 419 31.21 19.72 4.72
N PRO A 420 31.55 20.10 3.49
CA PRO A 420 30.56 20.72 2.61
C PRO A 420 29.51 19.71 2.19
N LEU A 421 28.32 20.21 1.90
CA LEU A 421 27.26 19.45 1.26
C LEU A 421 27.33 19.63 -0.26
N ILE A 422 27.34 18.53 -0.98
CA ILE A 422 27.47 18.46 -2.43
C ILE A 422 26.27 17.68 -2.94
N ALA A 423 25.47 18.29 -3.80
CA ALA A 423 24.37 17.62 -4.44
C ALA A 423 24.87 16.88 -5.70
N ALA A 424 24.54 15.61 -5.87
CA ALA A 424 24.91 14.88 -7.07
C ALA A 424 23.81 13.96 -7.61
N GLU A 425 23.39 14.18 -8.86
CA GLU A 425 22.63 13.21 -9.66
C GLU A 425 23.56 12.08 -10.15
N HIS A 426 24.81 12.38 -10.51
CA HIS A 426 25.82 11.45 -11.02
C HIS A 426 26.88 11.10 -9.96
N VAL A 427 26.42 10.58 -8.81
CA VAL A 427 27.24 10.27 -7.62
C VAL A 427 28.52 9.49 -7.95
N CYS A 428 28.45 8.48 -8.81
CA CYS A 428 29.62 7.66 -9.16
C CYS A 428 30.70 8.47 -9.87
N HIS A 429 30.31 9.38 -10.77
CA HIS A 429 31.24 10.23 -11.50
C HIS A 429 31.84 11.32 -10.61
N VAL A 430 31.02 11.93 -9.74
CA VAL A 430 31.50 12.92 -8.76
C VAL A 430 32.48 12.30 -7.76
N THR A 431 32.15 11.10 -7.24
CA THR A 431 33.01 10.38 -6.28
C THR A 431 34.36 10.05 -6.90
N ARG A 432 34.35 9.46 -8.10
CA ARG A 432 35.59 9.13 -8.83
C ARG A 432 36.43 10.36 -9.14
N PHE A 433 35.78 11.47 -9.48
CA PHE A 433 36.48 12.74 -9.73
C PHE A 433 37.15 13.28 -8.46
N PHE A 434 36.48 13.22 -7.32
CA PHE A 434 37.07 13.60 -6.03
C PHE A 434 38.20 12.68 -5.59
N GLU A 435 38.09 11.38 -5.83
CA GLU A 435 39.19 10.43 -5.63
C GLU A 435 40.42 10.80 -6.48
N GLN A 436 40.21 11.14 -7.77
CA GLN A 436 41.28 11.62 -8.66
C GLN A 436 41.92 12.93 -8.20
N MET A 437 41.15 13.79 -7.50
CA MET A 437 41.65 15.00 -6.85
C MET A 437 42.29 14.75 -5.48
N ASN A 438 42.41 13.49 -5.03
CA ASN A 438 42.86 13.11 -3.69
C ASN A 438 42.01 13.70 -2.54
N ILE A 439 40.72 13.96 -2.78
CA ILE A 439 39.77 14.40 -1.75
C ILE A 439 39.23 13.14 -1.05
N LYS A 440 39.32 13.10 0.28
CA LYS A 440 38.93 11.93 1.06
C LYS A 440 37.40 11.87 1.23
N PRO A 441 36.74 10.71 1.04
CA PRO A 441 35.28 10.60 1.15
C PRO A 441 34.70 11.11 2.49
N GLN A 442 35.45 10.98 3.58
CA GLN A 442 35.03 11.46 4.90
C GLN A 442 35.08 12.99 5.08
N THR A 443 35.59 13.76 4.12
CA THR A 443 35.70 15.22 4.24
C THR A 443 34.58 15.97 3.53
N TYR A 444 33.65 15.31 2.86
CA TYR A 444 32.47 15.93 2.25
C TYR A 444 31.22 15.08 2.45
N HIS A 445 30.06 15.70 2.33
CA HIS A 445 28.78 15.00 2.24
C HIS A 445 28.26 15.07 0.82
N LEU A 446 27.98 13.91 0.23
CA LEU A 446 27.46 13.79 -1.13
C LEU A 446 26.02 13.32 -1.08
N ASP A 447 25.07 14.24 -1.21
CA ASP A 447 23.65 13.95 -1.23
C ASP A 447 23.25 13.54 -2.65
N ARG A 448 22.77 12.31 -2.82
CA ARG A 448 22.21 11.87 -4.09
C ARG A 448 20.89 12.60 -4.34
N ILE A 449 20.82 13.40 -5.40
CA ILE A 449 19.64 14.19 -5.74
C ILE A 449 18.97 13.72 -7.04
N ILE A 450 17.69 14.04 -7.20
CA ILE A 450 16.92 13.80 -8.41
C ILE A 450 16.20 15.10 -8.79
N GLY A 451 16.48 15.68 -9.96
CA GLY A 451 15.82 16.89 -10.43
C GLY A 451 16.74 17.82 -11.21
N SER A 452 16.40 19.11 -11.25
CA SER A 452 17.32 20.14 -11.77
C SER A 452 18.41 20.38 -10.72
N SER A 453 19.63 19.94 -11.04
CA SER A 453 20.82 20.13 -10.22
C SER A 453 21.10 21.60 -9.90
N GLU A 454 20.77 22.51 -10.83
CA GLU A 454 20.84 23.96 -10.66
C GLU A 454 19.89 24.43 -9.55
N GLY A 455 18.68 23.86 -9.50
CA GLY A 455 17.66 24.19 -8.50
C GLY A 455 18.11 23.96 -7.06
N PHE A 456 19.04 23.03 -6.81
CA PHE A 456 19.61 22.81 -5.47
C PHE A 456 20.58 23.91 -5.04
N LEU A 457 21.17 24.65 -5.98
CA LEU A 457 21.97 25.83 -5.67
C LEU A 457 21.11 27.11 -5.64
N ILE A 458 20.05 27.18 -6.45
CA ILE A 458 19.18 28.36 -6.52
C ILE A 458 18.26 28.43 -5.30
N ASN A 459 17.60 27.32 -4.95
CA ASN A 459 16.51 27.33 -3.98
C ASN A 459 16.96 27.13 -2.53
N THR A 460 18.24 26.81 -2.28
CA THR A 460 18.75 26.58 -0.93
C THR A 460 20.24 26.88 -0.82
N ASN A 461 20.65 27.57 0.25
CA ASN A 461 22.06 27.83 0.56
C ASN A 461 22.78 26.64 1.21
N LYS A 462 22.10 25.49 1.34
CA LYS A 462 22.64 24.27 1.97
C LYS A 462 23.84 23.70 1.19
N TYR A 463 23.75 23.66 -0.14
CA TYR A 463 24.75 22.99 -0.99
C TYR A 463 25.84 23.96 -1.46
N LEU A 464 27.09 23.52 -1.37
CA LEU A 464 28.26 24.22 -1.90
C LEU A 464 28.44 23.96 -3.40
N LEU A 465 28.23 22.71 -3.80
CA LEU A 465 28.40 22.23 -5.18
C LEU A 465 27.18 21.42 -5.60
N SER A 466 26.91 21.40 -6.90
CA SER A 466 25.96 20.51 -7.53
C SER A 466 26.54 19.99 -8.85
N ASP A 467 26.24 18.77 -9.29
CA ASP A 467 26.69 18.29 -10.61
C ASP A 467 25.63 18.56 -11.68
N ALA A 468 26.01 19.07 -12.84
CA ALA A 468 25.08 19.36 -13.92
C ALA A 468 25.63 18.92 -15.26
N ILE A 469 24.73 18.52 -16.15
CA ILE A 469 25.05 18.36 -17.56
C ILE A 469 24.91 19.74 -18.21
N VAL A 470 26.00 20.26 -18.78
CA VAL A 470 26.09 21.63 -19.29
C VAL A 470 26.36 21.62 -20.79
N GLU A 471 25.55 22.37 -21.55
CA GLU A 471 25.76 22.59 -22.99
C GLU A 471 26.46 23.93 -23.27
N SER A 472 25.70 25.03 -23.26
CA SER A 472 26.19 26.38 -23.60
C SER A 472 26.56 27.20 -22.37
N GLY A 473 26.20 26.76 -21.16
CA GLY A 473 26.38 27.51 -19.91
C GLY A 473 25.33 28.61 -19.69
N LYS A 474 24.48 28.93 -20.67
CA LYS A 474 23.48 30.01 -20.59
C LYS A 474 22.55 29.89 -19.38
N THR A 475 22.07 28.68 -19.09
CA THR A 475 21.22 28.42 -17.92
C THR A 475 21.93 28.67 -16.60
N LEU A 476 23.25 28.47 -16.54
CA LEU A 476 24.04 28.78 -15.34
C LEU A 476 24.16 30.30 -15.18
N GLU A 477 24.49 31.01 -16.26
CA GLU A 477 24.60 32.47 -16.27
C GLU A 477 23.30 33.16 -15.87
N GLU A 478 22.16 32.70 -16.40
CA GLU A 478 20.83 33.22 -16.07
C GLU A 478 20.43 33.03 -14.59
N ASN A 479 21.13 32.15 -13.87
CA ASN A 479 20.85 31.81 -12.47
C ASN A 479 22.02 32.15 -11.52
N ASP A 480 22.97 32.99 -11.94
CA ASP A 480 24.15 33.37 -11.16
C ASP A 480 25.00 32.16 -10.69
N LEU A 481 25.09 31.13 -11.53
CA LEU A 481 25.91 29.95 -11.33
C LEU A 481 27.09 29.92 -12.30
N GLU A 482 28.16 29.21 -11.92
CA GLU A 482 29.33 28.99 -12.77
C GLU A 482 29.83 27.54 -12.66
N ILE A 483 30.59 27.11 -13.68
CA ILE A 483 31.31 25.83 -13.62
C ILE A 483 32.54 26.00 -12.74
N TRP A 484 32.62 25.22 -11.66
CA TRP A 484 33.84 25.12 -10.86
C TRP A 484 34.85 24.16 -11.52
N LYS A 485 34.40 22.94 -11.85
CA LYS A 485 35.23 21.90 -12.47
C LYS A 485 34.43 21.05 -13.45
N VAL A 486 35.06 20.67 -14.55
CA VAL A 486 34.51 19.71 -15.50
C VAL A 486 34.92 18.30 -15.05
N ILE A 487 33.93 17.42 -14.88
CA ILE A 487 34.11 16.01 -14.54
C ILE A 487 34.35 15.20 -15.81
N ILE A 488 33.46 15.35 -16.81
CA ILE A 488 33.57 14.69 -18.12
C ILE A 488 33.52 15.79 -19.18
N PRO A 489 34.57 15.98 -19.99
CA PRO A 489 34.61 17.03 -21.00
C PRO A 489 33.67 16.74 -22.17
N LYS A 490 33.44 17.80 -22.97
CA LYS A 490 32.71 17.69 -24.23
C LYS A 490 33.45 16.74 -25.17
N GLY A 491 32.71 15.84 -25.82
CA GLY A 491 33.33 14.81 -26.66
C GLY A 491 33.78 13.56 -25.89
N GLU A 492 33.47 13.43 -24.60
CA GLU A 492 33.69 12.21 -23.82
C GLU A 492 32.40 11.65 -23.19
N LEU A 493 31.29 12.39 -23.25
CA LEU A 493 29.98 11.86 -22.87
C LEU A 493 29.44 10.94 -23.96
N HIS A 494 28.91 9.78 -23.60
CA HIS A 494 28.30 8.85 -24.55
C HIS A 494 26.78 8.86 -24.43
N ILE A 495 26.10 8.86 -25.58
CA ILE A 495 24.68 8.52 -25.73
C ILE A 495 24.62 7.16 -26.42
N GLY A 496 23.72 6.29 -25.96
CA GLY A 496 23.69 4.92 -26.44
C GLY A 496 22.31 4.30 -26.52
N LEU A 497 22.24 3.23 -27.31
CA LEU A 497 21.20 2.24 -27.33
C LEU A 497 21.59 1.11 -26.37
N TYR A 498 20.74 0.86 -25.38
CA TYR A 498 20.93 -0.18 -24.40
C TYR A 498 19.76 -1.16 -24.46
N GLY A 499 20.08 -2.46 -24.44
CA GLY A 499 19.12 -3.54 -24.38
C GLY A 499 19.20 -4.27 -23.05
N HIS A 500 18.36 -5.27 -22.86
CA HIS A 500 18.35 -6.10 -21.65
C HIS A 500 19.69 -6.78 -21.38
N TYR A 501 20.03 -6.90 -20.11
CA TYR A 501 21.08 -7.81 -19.65
C TYR A 501 20.46 -9.19 -19.44
N ASN A 502 20.96 -10.20 -20.15
CA ASN A 502 20.49 -11.58 -20.04
C ASN A 502 21.01 -12.28 -18.78
#